data_AF-A0A7W1BZ82-F1
#
_entry.id   AF-A0A7W1BZ82-F1
#
_cell.length_a   1.000
_cell.length_b   1.000
_cell.length_c   1.000
_cell.angle_alpha   90.00
_cell.angle_beta   90.00
_cell.angle_gamma   90.00
#
_symmetry.space_group_name_H-M   'P 1'
#
loop_
_entity.id
_entity.type
_entity.pdbx_description
1 polymer ?
#
loop_
_entity_poly.entity_id
_entity_poly.type
_entity_poly.pdbx_seq_one_letter_code
_entity_poly.pdbx_strand_id
1 'polypeptide(L)'
;MGCGKPKGEAFLESDNPTQEEIMAATWRIESLWTLLWALGKIEKSDLPRELCDTELVQNLMSWTEEDSCATFVNGAELRSPSELLDETDLIYRIHWAVVDARLNDEGAPGGFDLGVVYERHYALNWLTCYSDNWDDVTTDT
;
A
#
# COMPACT_ATOMS: atom_id res chain seq x y z
N MET A 1 -3.21 -25.14 15.39
CA MET A 1 -2.79 -23.73 15.47
C MET A 1 -3.89 -22.94 14.79
N GLY A 2 -4.64 -22.12 15.52
CA GLY A 2 -5.73 -21.35 14.93
C GLY A 2 -5.13 -20.23 14.10
N CYS A 3 -5.29 -20.31 12.78
CA CYS A 3 -5.07 -19.15 11.93
C CYS A 3 -6.15 -18.14 12.31
N GLY A 4 -5.78 -17.03 12.95
CA GLY A 4 -6.69 -15.90 13.12
C GLY A 4 -7.13 -15.44 11.74
N LYS A 5 -8.38 -15.01 11.59
CA LYS A 5 -8.84 -14.43 10.33
C LYS A 5 -7.95 -13.24 9.96
N PRO A 6 -7.63 -13.03 8.67
CA PRO A 6 -6.94 -11.82 8.22
C PRO A 6 -7.65 -10.57 8.73
N LYS A 7 -6.89 -9.53 9.10
CA LYS A 7 -7.46 -8.30 9.70
C LYS A 7 -8.50 -7.64 8.80
N GLY A 8 -8.28 -7.67 7.48
CA GLY A 8 -9.22 -7.13 6.50
C GLY A 8 -10.56 -7.88 6.47
N GLU A 9 -10.55 -9.20 6.59
CA GLU A 9 -11.79 -10.00 6.65
C GLU A 9 -12.57 -9.71 7.93
N ALA A 10 -11.87 -9.61 9.06
CA ALA A 10 -12.49 -9.28 10.34
C ALA A 10 -13.15 -7.89 10.34
N PHE A 11 -12.52 -6.92 9.66
CA PHE A 11 -13.09 -5.57 9.50
C PHE A 11 -14.38 -5.57 8.66
N LEU A 12 -14.40 -6.27 7.53
CA LEU A 12 -15.56 -6.33 6.63
C LEU A 12 -16.78 -7.02 7.28
N GLU A 13 -16.54 -7.97 8.17
CA GLU A 13 -17.58 -8.68 8.92
C GLU A 13 -18.02 -7.94 10.20
N SER A 14 -17.37 -6.84 10.56
CA SER A 14 -17.65 -6.11 11.81
C SER A 14 -18.87 -5.20 11.65
N ASP A 15 -19.89 -5.40 12.51
CA ASP A 15 -21.06 -4.52 12.57
C ASP A 15 -20.74 -3.12 13.16
N ASN A 16 -19.65 -3.00 13.94
CA ASN A 16 -19.27 -1.76 14.63
C ASN A 16 -17.73 -1.63 14.70
N PRO A 17 -17.05 -1.36 13.57
CA PRO A 17 -15.60 -1.16 13.58
C PRO A 17 -15.21 0.09 14.37
N THR A 18 -14.07 0.01 15.05
CA THR A 18 -13.47 1.13 15.77
C THR A 18 -12.99 2.21 14.80
N GLN A 19 -12.79 3.44 15.29
CA GLN A 19 -12.25 4.52 14.47
C GLN A 19 -10.82 4.22 13.97
N GLU A 20 -10.03 3.51 14.76
CA GLU A 20 -8.69 3.06 14.36
C GLU A 20 -8.75 2.05 13.21
N GLU A 21 -9.69 1.10 13.25
CA GLU A 21 -9.88 0.12 12.16
C GLU A 21 -10.40 0.78 10.88
N ILE A 22 -11.34 1.72 11.00
CA ILE A 22 -11.84 2.50 9.84
C ILE A 22 -10.69 3.30 9.22
N MET A 23 -9.88 3.96 10.06
CA MET A 23 -8.73 4.73 9.60
C MET A 23 -7.73 3.82 8.88
N ALA A 24 -7.34 2.71 9.50
CA ALA A 24 -6.41 1.74 8.91
C ALA A 24 -6.94 1.20 7.57
N ALA A 25 -8.23 0.84 7.50
CA ALA A 25 -8.85 0.38 6.25
C ALA A 25 -8.87 1.47 5.17
N THR A 26 -9.08 2.74 5.54
CA THR A 26 -9.06 3.88 4.61
C THR A 26 -7.67 4.06 4.02
N TRP A 27 -6.62 4.01 4.84
CA TRP A 27 -5.24 4.16 4.40
C TRP A 27 -4.77 3.02 3.47
N ARG A 28 -5.38 1.82 3.54
CA ARG A 28 -5.06 0.72 2.62
C ARG A 28 -5.28 1.05 1.14
N ILE A 29 -5.98 2.13 0.82
CA ILE A 29 -6.08 2.63 -0.56
C ILE A 29 -4.70 2.96 -1.15
N GLU A 30 -3.74 3.44 -0.34
CA GLU A 30 -2.36 3.72 -0.78
C GLU A 30 -1.56 2.44 -1.01
N SER A 31 -1.80 1.42 -0.18
CA SER A 31 -1.27 0.08 -0.40
C SER A 31 -1.77 -0.47 -1.75
N LEU A 32 -3.08 -0.35 -2.03
CA LEU A 32 -3.67 -0.79 -3.29
C LEU A 32 -3.14 0.02 -4.49
N TRP A 33 -3.01 1.35 -4.35
CA TRP A 33 -2.38 2.21 -5.35
C TRP A 33 -0.99 1.70 -5.74
N THR A 34 -0.19 1.36 -4.75
CA THR A 34 1.18 0.85 -4.93
C THR A 34 1.19 -0.50 -5.66
N LEU A 35 0.24 -1.39 -5.35
CA LEU A 35 0.12 -2.67 -6.05
C LEU A 35 -0.40 -2.50 -7.49
N LEU A 36 -1.34 -1.59 -7.73
CA LEU A 36 -1.82 -1.25 -9.07
C LEU A 36 -0.71 -0.62 -9.92
N TRP A 37 0.16 0.18 -9.30
CA TRP A 37 1.42 0.58 -9.89
C TRP A 37 2.30 -0.65 -10.13
N ALA A 38 2.58 -1.54 -9.18
CA ALA A 38 3.42 -2.70 -9.47
C ALA A 38 2.92 -3.56 -10.67
N LEU A 39 1.60 -3.60 -10.90
CA LEU A 39 0.91 -4.34 -11.98
C LEU A 39 0.77 -3.59 -13.32
N GLY A 40 1.40 -2.43 -13.49
CA GLY A 40 1.33 -1.71 -14.78
C GLY A 40 0.04 -0.90 -14.99
N LYS A 41 -0.89 -0.87 -14.03
CA LYS A 41 -2.20 -0.20 -14.19
C LYS A 41 -2.13 1.30 -13.96
N ILE A 42 -1.16 1.72 -13.15
CA ILE A 42 -0.81 3.13 -12.95
C ILE A 42 0.57 3.37 -13.57
N GLU A 43 0.73 4.43 -14.35
CA GLU A 43 1.96 4.70 -15.11
C GLU A 43 3.12 5.17 -14.22
N LYS A 44 2.84 6.00 -13.21
CA LYS A 44 3.88 6.58 -12.33
C LYS A 44 3.46 6.52 -10.88
N SER A 45 4.42 6.17 -10.03
CA SER A 45 4.31 6.34 -8.58
C SER A 45 4.79 7.76 -8.27
N ASP A 46 3.86 8.65 -7.97
CA ASP A 46 4.22 10.00 -7.52
C ASP A 46 4.84 9.96 -6.13
N LEU A 47 5.61 10.98 -5.77
CA LEU A 47 6.17 11.07 -4.43
C LEU A 47 5.05 11.09 -3.37
N PRO A 48 5.26 10.44 -2.20
CA PRO A 48 4.23 10.24 -1.17
C PRO A 48 3.98 11.53 -0.36
N ARG A 49 3.50 12.57 -1.03
CA ARG A 49 3.19 13.89 -0.45
C ARG A 49 1.69 14.13 -0.32
N GLU A 50 0.93 13.51 -1.22
CA GLU A 50 -0.51 13.65 -1.34
C GLU A 50 -1.13 12.26 -1.43
N LEU A 51 -2.41 12.19 -1.07
CA LEU A 51 -3.22 10.98 -1.24
C LEU A 51 -3.30 10.64 -2.74
N CYS A 52 -3.41 9.35 -3.01
CA CYS A 52 -3.62 8.81 -4.34
C CYS A 52 -4.96 9.26 -4.93
N ASP A 53 -5.06 9.14 -6.26
CA ASP A 53 -6.32 9.37 -6.97
C ASP A 53 -7.29 8.22 -6.67
N THR A 54 -8.10 8.40 -5.64
CA THR A 54 -9.10 7.41 -5.21
C THR A 54 -10.19 7.16 -6.26
N GLU A 55 -10.47 8.12 -7.15
CA GLU A 55 -11.43 7.92 -8.25
C GLU A 55 -10.82 7.00 -9.30
N LEU A 56 -9.54 7.19 -9.63
CA LEU A 56 -8.82 6.29 -10.53
C LEU A 56 -8.76 4.87 -9.96
N VAL A 57 -8.44 4.71 -8.67
CA VAL A 57 -8.45 3.38 -8.03
C VAL A 57 -9.83 2.75 -8.10
N GLN A 58 -10.89 3.49 -7.78
CA GLN A 58 -12.26 2.99 -7.88
C GLN A 58 -12.62 2.57 -9.30
N ASN A 59 -12.23 3.35 -10.32
CA ASN A 59 -12.49 3.02 -11.72
C ASN A 59 -11.75 1.75 -12.16
N LEU A 60 -10.50 1.56 -11.73
CA LEU A 60 -9.71 0.35 -12.03
C LEU A 60 -10.26 -0.91 -11.35
N MET A 61 -10.93 -0.73 -10.20
CA MET A 61 -11.51 -1.80 -9.40
C MET A 61 -13.02 -1.99 -9.64
N SER A 62 -13.64 -1.17 -10.50
CA SER A 62 -15.06 -1.28 -10.86
C SER A 62 -15.24 -2.33 -11.94
N TRP A 63 -15.32 -3.59 -11.51
CA TRP A 63 -15.51 -4.73 -12.41
C TRP A 63 -16.99 -4.94 -12.77
N THR A 64 -17.25 -5.23 -14.04
CA THR A 64 -18.57 -5.67 -14.51
C THR A 64 -18.77 -7.17 -14.24
N GLU A 65 -19.99 -7.71 -14.40
CA GLU A 65 -20.22 -9.16 -14.29
C GLU A 65 -19.40 -9.98 -15.32
N GLU A 66 -18.98 -9.36 -16.43
CA GLU A 66 -18.12 -9.97 -17.46
C GLU A 66 -16.63 -9.88 -17.10
N ASP A 67 -16.23 -8.88 -16.32
CA ASP A 67 -14.88 -8.70 -15.80
C ASP A 67 -14.70 -9.50 -14.50
N SER A 68 -14.26 -10.75 -14.61
CA SER A 68 -13.94 -11.52 -13.41
C SER A 68 -12.62 -11.05 -12.78
N CYS A 69 -12.53 -11.10 -11.44
CA CYS A 69 -11.27 -11.00 -10.70
C CYS A 69 -10.17 -11.89 -11.31
N ALA A 70 -10.54 -13.10 -11.74
CA ALA A 70 -9.63 -14.02 -12.40
C ALA A 70 -9.07 -13.46 -13.72
N THR A 71 -9.88 -12.75 -14.51
CA THR A 71 -9.42 -12.08 -15.74
C THR A 71 -8.40 -11.00 -15.42
N PHE A 72 -8.65 -10.20 -14.38
CA PHE A 72 -7.72 -9.17 -13.92
C PHE A 72 -6.38 -9.79 -13.48
N VAL A 73 -6.42 -10.82 -12.62
CA VAL A 73 -5.23 -11.50 -12.10
C VAL A 73 -4.43 -12.19 -13.21
N ASN A 74 -5.11 -12.89 -14.13
CA ASN A 74 -4.44 -13.60 -15.22
C ASN A 74 -3.81 -12.65 -16.26
N GLY A 75 -4.33 -11.43 -16.39
CA GLY A 75 -3.78 -10.38 -17.25
C GLY A 75 -2.83 -9.43 -16.53
N ALA A 76 -2.47 -9.72 -15.28
CA ALA A 76 -1.59 -8.89 -14.48
C ALA A 76 -0.12 -9.24 -14.79
N GLU A 77 0.67 -8.24 -15.16
CA GLU A 77 2.10 -8.38 -15.39
C GLU A 77 2.84 -7.41 -14.47
N LEU A 78 3.83 -7.93 -13.74
CA LEU A 78 4.64 -7.11 -12.86
C LEU A 78 5.60 -6.24 -13.67
N ARG A 79 5.81 -5.01 -13.19
CA ARG A 79 6.94 -4.16 -13.60
C ARG A 79 8.27 -4.89 -13.42
N SER A 80 9.29 -4.40 -14.12
CA SER A 80 10.60 -5.05 -14.09
C SER A 80 11.19 -5.08 -12.68
N PRO A 81 12.00 -6.09 -12.32
CA PRO A 81 12.63 -6.13 -10.99
C PRO A 81 13.45 -4.88 -10.66
N SER A 82 14.05 -4.23 -11.66
CA SER A 82 14.79 -2.97 -11.45
C SER A 82 13.86 -1.85 -11.00
N GLU A 83 12.73 -1.66 -11.67
CA GLU A 83 11.76 -0.62 -11.31
C GLU A 83 11.18 -0.85 -9.92
N LEU A 84 10.88 -2.10 -9.57
CA LEU A 84 10.39 -2.45 -8.24
C LEU A 84 11.45 -2.16 -7.16
N LEU A 85 12.71 -2.54 -7.39
CA LEU A 85 13.80 -2.28 -6.46
C LEU A 85 14.12 -0.78 -6.32
N ASP A 86 14.05 -0.02 -7.41
CA ASP A 86 14.25 1.43 -7.40
C ASP A 86 13.18 2.13 -6.55
N GLU A 87 11.91 1.73 -6.69
CA GLU A 87 10.82 2.27 -5.90
C GLU A 87 10.90 1.83 -4.43
N THR A 88 11.28 0.57 -4.16
CA THR A 88 11.50 0.07 -2.79
C THR A 88 12.64 0.82 -2.10
N ASP A 89 13.78 1.06 -2.76
CA ASP A 89 14.88 1.86 -2.21
C ASP A 89 14.45 3.31 -1.96
N LEU A 90 13.70 3.92 -2.88
CA LEU A 90 13.19 5.27 -2.74
C LEU A 90 12.27 5.40 -1.53
N ILE A 91 11.24 4.55 -1.42
CA ILE A 91 10.27 4.64 -0.32
C ILE A 91 10.94 4.34 1.02
N TYR A 92 11.89 3.40 1.08
CA TYR A 92 12.65 3.09 2.28
C TYR A 92 13.40 4.31 2.80
N ARG A 93 14.12 5.03 1.92
CA ARG A 93 14.87 6.25 2.27
C ARG A 93 13.96 7.38 2.71
N ILE A 94 12.82 7.55 2.05
CA ILE A 94 11.81 8.54 2.45
C ILE A 94 11.27 8.19 3.84
N HIS A 95 10.90 6.94 4.07
CA HIS A 95 10.36 6.48 5.34
C HIS A 95 11.36 6.70 6.47
N TRP A 96 12.62 6.29 6.28
CA TRP A 96 13.71 6.56 7.21
C TRP A 96 13.81 8.06 7.54
N ALA A 97 13.84 8.94 6.54
CA ALA A 97 13.99 10.38 6.74
C ALA A 97 12.80 11.01 7.48
N VAL A 98 11.57 10.56 7.21
CA VAL A 98 10.37 11.05 7.91
C VAL A 98 10.34 10.54 9.35
N VAL A 99 10.73 9.29 9.60
CA VAL A 99 10.84 8.73 10.95
C VAL A 99 11.92 9.43 11.76
N ASP A 100 13.10 9.66 11.19
CA ASP A 100 14.19 10.38 11.84
C ASP A 100 13.78 11.81 12.21
N ALA A 101 13.17 12.56 11.27
CA ALA A 101 12.65 13.90 11.55
C ALA A 101 11.63 13.88 12.69
N ARG A 102 10.69 12.93 12.69
CA ARG A 102 9.71 12.77 13.78
C ARG A 102 10.39 12.48 15.12
N LEU A 103 11.42 11.63 15.16
CA LEU A 103 12.15 11.29 16.39
C LEU A 103 12.96 12.47 16.94
N ASN A 104 13.34 13.42 16.09
CA ASN A 104 14.05 14.64 16.46
C ASN A 104 13.12 15.87 16.64
N ASP A 105 11.79 15.66 16.71
CA ASP A 105 10.78 16.74 16.80
C ASP A 105 10.86 17.77 15.65
N GLU A 106 11.30 17.33 14.47
CA GLU A 106 11.40 18.14 13.26
C GLU A 106 10.19 17.91 12.32
N GLY A 107 9.94 18.87 11.43
CA GLY A 107 8.92 18.71 10.39
C GLY A 107 9.36 17.69 9.34
N ALA A 108 8.41 16.89 8.83
CA ALA A 108 8.69 15.91 7.79
C ALA A 108 9.39 16.56 6.58
N PRO A 109 10.57 16.05 6.17
CA PRO A 109 11.33 16.66 5.09
C PRO A 109 10.57 16.54 3.77
N GLY A 110 10.75 17.51 2.87
CA GLY A 110 10.22 17.40 1.50
C GLY A 110 8.69 17.38 1.36
N GLY A 111 7.94 17.65 2.44
CA GLY A 111 6.48 17.66 2.45
C GLY A 111 5.85 16.27 2.35
N PHE A 112 6.55 15.22 2.77
CA PHE A 112 6.03 13.85 2.74
C PHE A 112 4.96 13.62 3.80
N ASP A 113 3.91 12.88 3.44
CA ASP A 113 2.87 12.44 4.36
C ASP A 113 3.25 11.08 4.97
N LEU A 114 3.35 11.01 6.29
CA LEU A 114 3.79 9.80 6.98
C LEU A 114 2.84 8.61 6.76
N GLY A 115 1.52 8.84 6.65
CA GLY A 115 0.54 7.79 6.41
C GLY A 115 0.70 7.20 5.00
N VAL A 116 0.83 8.06 4.00
CA VAL A 116 1.09 7.64 2.62
C VAL A 116 2.42 6.87 2.53
N VAL A 117 3.49 7.43 3.10
CA VAL A 117 4.81 6.80 3.12
C VAL A 117 4.76 5.41 3.75
N TYR A 118 4.07 5.27 4.88
CA TYR A 118 3.94 4.01 5.58
C TYR A 118 3.24 2.94 4.73
N GLU A 119 2.08 3.25 4.16
CA GLU A 119 1.28 2.29 3.39
C GLU A 119 1.97 1.87 2.09
N ARG A 120 2.62 2.81 1.39
CA ARG A 120 3.37 2.47 0.18
C ARG A 120 4.60 1.62 0.50
N HIS A 121 5.33 1.92 1.59
CA HIS A 121 6.44 1.08 2.05
C HIS A 121 5.96 -0.33 2.42
N TYR A 122 4.83 -0.43 3.11
CA TYR A 122 4.23 -1.70 3.49
C TYR A 122 3.94 -2.58 2.27
N ALA A 123 3.27 -2.03 1.26
CA ALA A 123 2.95 -2.77 0.03
C ALA A 123 4.21 -3.20 -0.73
N LEU A 124 5.24 -2.35 -0.79
CA LEU A 124 6.50 -2.67 -1.46
C LEU A 124 7.29 -3.76 -0.72
N ASN A 125 7.34 -3.74 0.61
CA ASN A 125 7.96 -4.80 1.40
C ASN A 125 7.28 -6.14 1.18
N TRP A 126 5.94 -6.16 1.14
CA TRP A 126 5.20 -7.36 0.79
C TRP A 126 5.57 -7.86 -0.62
N LEU A 127 5.58 -6.95 -1.60
CA LEU A 127 5.86 -7.28 -3.00
C LEU A 127 7.27 -7.84 -3.22
N THR A 128 8.26 -7.34 -2.47
CA THR A 128 9.66 -7.82 -2.54
C THR A 128 9.94 -8.99 -1.60
N CYS A 129 8.90 -9.73 -1.18
CA CYS A 129 8.97 -10.93 -0.36
C CYS A 129 9.63 -10.74 1.01
N TYR A 130 9.41 -9.60 1.67
CA TYR A 130 9.84 -9.41 3.07
C TYR A 130 9.06 -10.30 4.05
N SER A 131 7.78 -10.59 3.73
CA SER A 131 6.93 -11.55 4.45
C SER A 131 6.00 -12.26 3.46
N ASP A 132 5.74 -13.54 3.70
CA ASP A 132 4.77 -14.34 2.93
C ASP A 132 3.31 -14.01 3.29
N ASN A 133 3.09 -13.37 4.44
CA ASN A 133 1.75 -13.00 4.92
C ASN A 133 1.62 -11.48 4.98
N TRP A 134 0.57 -10.97 4.31
CA TRP A 134 0.23 -9.55 4.29
C TRP A 134 0.17 -8.96 5.69
N ASP A 135 -0.47 -9.63 6.66
CA ASP A 135 -0.69 -9.09 8.01
C ASP A 135 0.57 -9.07 8.90
N ASP A 136 1.65 -9.72 8.46
CA ASP A 136 2.90 -9.86 9.19
C ASP A 136 4.04 -8.96 8.64
N VAL A 137 3.75 -8.13 7.62
CA VAL A 137 4.72 -7.21 7.03
C VAL A 137 5.08 -6.11 8.04
N THR A 138 6.38 -5.83 8.19
CA THR A 138 6.88 -4.71 8.98
C THR A 138 7.56 -3.68 8.08
N THR A 139 7.65 -2.44 8.56
CA THR A 139 8.28 -1.30 7.89
C THR A 139 9.39 -0.72 8.76
N ASP A 140 10.16 -1.60 9.42
CA ASP A 140 11.25 -1.21 10.31
C ASP A 140 12.26 -0.33 9.55
N THR A 141 12.38 0.93 9.98
CA THR A 141 13.28 1.96 9.42
C THR A 141 13.96 2.71 10.54
#